data_AF-Q93EI5-F1
#
_entry.id   AF-Q93EI5-F1
#
_cell.length_a   1.000
_cell.length_b   1.000
_cell.length_c   1.000
_cell.angle_alpha   90.00
_cell.angle_beta   90.00
_cell.angle_gamma   90.00
#
_symmetry.space_group_name_H-M   'P 1'
#
loop_
_entity.id
_entity.type
_entity.pdbx_description
1 polymer ?
#
loop_
_entity_poly.entity_id
_entity_poly.type
_entity_poly.pdbx_seq_one_letter_code
_entity_poly.pdbx_strand_id
1 'polypeptide(L)'
;VFDRHNHILSVFLTPEQQWHLKSPSPISSKIRAAVLTYEDKRFYSHFGIDILALLRSIKNNLTSSKRIGGSTISMQVVKLYLNSPRTYTNKINEFFQTLRLK
;
A
#
# COMPACT_ATOMS: atom_id res chain seq x y z
N VAL A 1 7.43 23.00 -7.83
CA VAL A 1 8.00 23.70 -9.00
C VAL A 1 9.38 23.15 -9.25
N PHE A 2 9.72 22.90 -10.51
CA PHE A 2 11.03 22.39 -10.92
C PHE A 2 11.79 23.46 -11.71
N ASP A 3 13.12 23.41 -11.69
CA ASP A 3 13.96 24.20 -12.59
C ASP A 3 14.03 23.57 -14.00
N ARG A 4 14.79 24.18 -14.92
CA ARG A 4 15.01 23.67 -16.30
C ARG A 4 15.79 22.35 -16.35
N HIS A 5 16.45 21.98 -15.25
CA HIS A 5 17.20 20.74 -15.08
C HIS A 5 16.44 19.71 -14.23
N ASN A 6 15.14 19.96 -13.98
CA ASN A 6 14.24 19.09 -13.23
C ASN A 6 14.58 18.95 -11.74
N HIS A 7 15.36 19.88 -11.16
CA HIS A 7 15.59 19.96 -9.72
C HIS A 7 14.41 20.61 -9.01
N ILE A 8 14.11 20.14 -7.80
CA ILE A 8 13.02 20.66 -6.98
C ILE A 8 13.42 22.05 -6.45
N LEU A 9 12.69 23.08 -6.87
CA LEU A 9 12.86 24.45 -6.36
C LEU A 9 11.93 24.74 -5.18
N SER A 10 10.71 24.20 -5.25
CA SER A 10 9.73 24.34 -4.16
C SER A 10 8.74 23.20 -4.20
N VAL A 11 8.29 22.79 -3.02
CA VAL A 11 7.26 21.78 -2.86
C VAL A 11 6.08 22.45 -2.17
N PHE A 12 4.90 22.33 -2.77
CA PHE A 12 3.64 22.83 -2.22
C PHE A 12 2.73 21.65 -1.94
N LEU A 13 1.93 21.77 -0.89
CA LEU A 13 0.84 20.84 -0.62
C LEU A 13 -0.27 21.07 -1.64
N THR A 14 -0.91 19.98 -2.09
CA THR A 14 -2.17 20.10 -2.82
C THR A 14 -3.27 20.65 -1.90
N PRO A 15 -4.42 21.12 -2.42
CA PRO A 15 -5.57 21.49 -1.58
C PRO A 15 -5.98 20.38 -0.60
N GLU A 16 -5.72 19.12 -0.94
CA GLU A 16 -5.95 17.92 -0.13
C GLU A 16 -4.81 17.64 0.89
N GLN A 17 -3.88 18.57 1.05
CA GLN A 17 -2.71 18.47 1.95
C GLN A 17 -1.79 17.27 1.65
N GLN A 18 -1.62 16.93 0.36
CA GLN A 18 -0.74 15.84 -0.05
C GLN A 18 0.53 16.32 -0.75
N TRP A 19 1.62 15.56 -0.59
CA TRP A 19 2.89 15.79 -1.25
C TRP A 19 2.95 15.03 -2.58
N HIS A 20 3.01 15.76 -3.70
CA HIS A 20 3.28 15.17 -5.02
C HIS A 20 4.75 15.35 -5.39
N LEU A 21 5.58 14.41 -4.95
CA LEU A 21 7.02 14.41 -5.21
C LEU A 21 7.35 13.39 -6.31
N LYS A 22 7.96 13.87 -7.41
CA LYS A 22 8.62 12.97 -8.35
C LYS A 22 9.99 12.60 -7.77
N SER A 23 10.24 11.30 -7.60
CA SER A 23 11.56 10.83 -7.17
C SER A 23 12.56 11.07 -8.32
N PRO A 24 13.65 11.83 -8.10
CA PRO A 24 14.66 12.06 -9.14
C PRO A 24 15.55 10.83 -9.36
N SER A 25 15.48 9.84 -8.47
CA SER A 25 16.29 8.62 -8.54
C SER A 25 15.44 7.37 -8.26
N PRO A 26 15.91 6.18 -8.68
CA PRO A 26 15.26 4.92 -8.35
C PRO A 26 15.15 4.72 -6.83
N ILE A 27 14.09 4.05 -6.39
CA ILE A 27 13.91 3.69 -4.97
C ILE A 27 15.10 2.83 -4.52
N SER A 28 15.73 3.23 -3.41
CA SER A 28 16.82 2.47 -2.78
C SER A 28 16.41 1.01 -2.53
N SER A 29 17.31 0.07 -2.86
CA SER A 29 17.10 -1.36 -2.65
C SER A 29 16.77 -1.70 -1.21
N LYS A 30 17.36 -0.98 -0.24
CA LYS A 30 17.09 -1.15 1.19
C LYS A 30 15.65 -0.78 1.55
N ILE A 31 15.15 0.34 1.04
CA ILE A 31 13.75 0.78 1.27
C ILE A 31 12.79 -0.21 0.66
N ARG A 32 13.03 -0.61 -0.59
CA ARG A 32 12.21 -1.62 -1.28
C ARG A 32 12.16 -2.93 -0.48
N ALA A 33 13.32 -3.43 -0.04
CA ALA A 33 13.39 -4.66 0.75
C ALA A 33 12.69 -4.53 2.10
N ALA A 34 12.84 -3.40 2.79
CA ALA A 34 12.17 -3.15 4.07
C ALA A 34 10.65 -3.14 3.91
N VAL A 35 10.12 -2.34 2.97
CA VAL A 35 8.67 -2.26 2.72
C VAL A 35 8.10 -3.61 2.34
N LEU A 36 8.72 -4.32 1.39
CA LEU A 36 8.27 -5.66 1.03
C LEU A 36 8.30 -6.61 2.23
N THR A 37 9.36 -6.59 3.05
CA THR A 37 9.45 -7.52 4.18
C THR A 37 8.40 -7.26 5.26
N TYR A 38 8.12 -5.99 5.56
CA TYR A 38 7.20 -5.62 6.65
C TYR A 38 5.74 -5.55 6.22
N GLU A 39 5.44 -5.06 5.02
CA GLU A 39 4.06 -4.89 4.54
C GLU A 39 3.58 -6.10 3.73
N ASP A 40 4.42 -6.65 2.85
CA ASP A 40 3.98 -7.65 1.88
C ASP A 40 5.11 -8.60 1.42
N LYS A 41 5.50 -9.52 2.31
CA LYS A 41 6.68 -10.39 2.11
C LYS A 41 6.58 -11.25 0.85
N ARG A 42 5.36 -11.51 0.38
CA ARG A 42 5.04 -12.40 -0.73
C ARG A 42 4.54 -11.66 -1.96
N PHE A 43 4.74 -10.34 -2.03
CA PHE A 43 4.27 -9.46 -3.09
C PHE A 43 4.43 -10.04 -4.50
N TYR A 44 5.61 -10.58 -4.82
CA TYR A 44 5.90 -11.14 -6.16
C TYR A 44 5.32 -12.53 -6.42
N SER A 45 4.84 -13.22 -5.39
CA SER A 45 4.33 -14.60 -5.48
C SER A 45 2.80 -14.69 -5.49
N HIS A 46 2.09 -13.61 -5.14
CA HIS A 46 0.63 -13.61 -5.12
C HIS A 46 0.03 -12.70 -6.21
N PHE A 47 -1.22 -12.98 -6.57
CA PHE A 47 -1.98 -12.22 -7.57
C PHE A 47 -2.73 -11.06 -6.92
N GLY A 48 -1.99 -10.11 -6.35
CA GLY A 48 -2.55 -8.92 -5.68
C GLY A 48 -3.10 -9.18 -4.27
N ILE A 49 -3.56 -10.39 -3.97
CA ILE A 49 -4.06 -10.75 -2.63
C ILE A 49 -3.32 -11.97 -2.10
N ASP A 50 -2.86 -11.87 -0.85
CA ASP A 50 -2.22 -12.96 -0.14
C ASP A 50 -3.23 -13.65 0.81
N ILE A 51 -3.92 -14.67 0.30
CA ILE A 51 -4.91 -15.46 1.06
C ILE A 51 -4.29 -16.09 2.30
N LEU A 52 -3.04 -16.57 2.21
CA LEU A 52 -2.34 -17.20 3.32
C LEU A 52 -1.97 -16.18 4.42
N ALA A 53 -1.65 -14.93 4.06
CA ALA A 53 -1.42 -13.87 5.04
C ALA A 53 -2.74 -13.41 5.66
N LEU A 54 -3.80 -13.31 4.87
CA LEU A 54 -5.13 -12.98 5.35
C LEU A 54 -5.62 -14.01 6.38
N LEU A 55 -5.58 -15.30 6.05
CA LEU A 55 -5.99 -16.38 6.95
C LEU A 55 -5.14 -16.41 8.23
N ARG A 56 -3.81 -16.23 8.12
CA ARG A 56 -2.94 -16.09 9.31
C ARG A 56 -3.34 -14.90 10.17
N SER A 57 -3.62 -13.75 9.56
CA SER A 57 -3.99 -12.55 10.29
C SER A 57 -5.32 -12.74 11.02
N ILE A 58 -6.32 -13.36 10.39
CA ILE A 58 -7.60 -13.70 11.01
C ILE A 58 -7.39 -14.65 12.18
N LYS A 59 -6.69 -15.78 11.97
CA LYS A 59 -6.40 -16.75 13.02
C LYS A 59 -5.71 -16.08 14.20
N ASN A 60 -4.66 -15.30 13.94
CA ASN A 60 -3.91 -14.61 15.00
C ASN A 60 -4.76 -13.56 15.72
N ASN A 61 -5.60 -12.79 15.02
CA ASN A 61 -6.45 -11.78 15.64
C ASN A 61 -7.55 -12.39 16.52
N LEU A 62 -7.91 -13.67 16.30
CA LEU A 62 -8.83 -14.42 17.14
C LEU A 62 -8.12 -15.06 18.36
N THR A 63 -6.87 -15.50 18.20
CA THR A 63 -6.14 -16.25 19.24
C THR A 63 -5.16 -15.42 20.07
N SER A 64 -4.85 -14.20 19.66
CA SER A 64 -3.82 -13.35 20.27
C SER A 64 -4.33 -11.94 20.51
N SER A 65 -3.86 -11.32 21.61
CA SER A 65 -4.13 -9.92 21.92
C SER A 65 -3.46 -8.97 20.93
N LYS A 66 -2.39 -9.41 20.25
CA LYS A 66 -1.67 -8.58 19.27
C LYS A 66 -2.29 -8.74 17.89
N ARG A 67 -2.91 -7.67 17.40
CA ARG A 67 -3.46 -7.64 16.04
C ARG A 67 -2.36 -7.58 14.99
N ILE A 68 -2.51 -8.39 13.94
CA ILE A 68 -1.64 -8.40 12.75
C ILE A 68 -2.47 -7.99 11.53
N GLY A 69 -1.88 -7.19 10.64
CA GLY A 69 -2.47 -6.82 9.37
C GLY A 69 -2.37 -7.96 8.34
N GLY A 70 -3.38 -8.07 7.47
CA GLY A 70 -3.41 -9.05 6.37
C GLY A 70 -3.62 -8.42 4.99
N SER A 71 -3.48 -7.09 4.87
CA SER A 71 -3.66 -6.36 3.61
C SER A 71 -2.35 -6.31 2.83
N THR A 72 -2.41 -6.56 1.53
CA THR A 72 -1.26 -6.48 0.61
C THR A 72 -1.02 -5.05 0.12
N ILE A 73 0.14 -4.80 -0.49
CA ILE A 73 0.44 -3.49 -1.12
C ILE A 73 -0.61 -3.16 -2.20
N SER A 74 -1.04 -4.15 -2.98
CA SER A 74 -2.07 -3.93 -4.02
C SER A 74 -3.42 -3.50 -3.44
N MET A 75 -3.85 -4.09 -2.32
CA MET A 75 -5.07 -3.65 -1.62
C MET A 75 -4.93 -2.23 -1.09
N GLN A 76 -3.76 -1.86 -0.58
CA GLN A 76 -3.50 -0.50 -0.11
C GLN A 76 -3.56 0.51 -1.26
N VAL A 77 -3.05 0.16 -2.45
CA VAL A 77 -3.16 1.00 -3.65
C VAL A 77 -4.62 1.18 -4.07
N VAL A 78 -5.40 0.11 -4.13
CA VAL A 78 -6.84 0.18 -4.45
C VAL A 78 -7.60 1.03 -3.44
N LYS A 79 -7.28 0.90 -2.15
CA LYS A 79 -7.88 1.73 -1.11
C LYS A 79 -7.61 3.23 -1.32
N LEU A 80 -6.36 3.58 -1.65
CA LEU A 80 -5.99 4.97 -1.95
C LEU A 80 -6.73 5.48 -3.19
N TYR A 81 -6.85 4.64 -4.22
CA TYR A 81 -7.59 4.96 -5.45
C TYR A 81 -9.09 5.20 -5.19
N LEU A 82 -9.71 4.36 -4.37
CA LEU A 82 -11.14 4.48 -4.04
C LEU A 82 -11.44 5.54 -2.97
N ASN A 83 -10.41 6.15 -2.36
CA ASN A 83 -10.53 7.06 -1.22
C ASN A 83 -11.51 6.57 -0.15
N SER A 84 -11.48 5.26 0.14
CA SER A 84 -12.53 4.61 0.93
C SER A 84 -12.28 4.72 2.44
N PRO A 85 -13.31 5.06 3.27
CA PRO A 85 -13.17 5.07 4.71
C PRO A 85 -12.89 3.66 5.26
N ARG A 86 -12.23 3.58 6.40
CA ARG A 86 -11.82 2.31 7.04
C ARG A 86 -13.02 1.56 7.63
N THR A 87 -13.75 0.83 6.79
CA THR A 87 -14.87 -0.03 7.18
C THR A 87 -14.66 -1.46 6.67
N TYR A 88 -15.30 -2.44 7.32
CA TYR A 88 -15.23 -3.84 6.88
C TYR A 88 -15.85 -4.04 5.49
N THR A 89 -16.92 -3.32 5.17
CA THR A 89 -17.57 -3.34 3.85
C THR A 89 -16.64 -2.85 2.75
N ASN A 90 -15.96 -1.73 2.98
CA ASN A 90 -14.98 -1.20 2.03
C ASN A 90 -13.78 -2.13 1.89
N LYS A 91 -13.36 -2.80 2.97
CA LYS A 91 -12.29 -3.78 2.91
C LYS A 91 -12.61 -4.98 2.01
N ILE A 92 -13.88 -5.41 1.98
CA ILE A 92 -14.35 -6.44 1.03
C ILE A 92 -14.36 -5.88 -0.40
N ASN A 93 -14.81 -4.64 -0.59
CA ASN A 93 -14.76 -3.99 -1.91
C ASN A 93 -13.32 -3.85 -2.43
N GLU A 94 -12.39 -3.41 -1.58
CA GLU A 94 -10.95 -3.34 -1.88
C GLU A 94 -10.40 -4.70 -2.32
N PHE A 95 -10.81 -5.78 -1.65
CA PHE A 95 -10.44 -7.15 -2.03
C PHE A 95 -10.90 -7.46 -3.46
N PHE A 96 -12.18 -7.30 -3.78
CA PHE A 96 -12.68 -7.59 -5.13
C PHE A 96 -12.06 -6.70 -6.21
N GLN A 97 -11.87 -5.41 -5.92
CA GLN A 97 -11.27 -4.46 -6.85
C GLN A 97 -9.78 -4.75 -7.07
N THR A 98 -9.07 -5.27 -6.07
CA THR A 98 -7.66 -5.70 -6.22
C THR A 98 -7.54 -6.88 -7.17
N LEU A 99 -8.48 -7.83 -7.15
CA LEU A 99 -8.51 -8.93 -8.11
C LEU A 99 -8.76 -8.45 -9.55
N ARG A 100 -9.47 -7.32 -9.72
CA ARG A 100 -9.75 -6.71 -11.03
C ARG A 100 -8.63 -5.81 -11.57
N LEU A 101 -7.72 -5.35 -10.71
CA LEU A 101 -6.60 -4.47 -11.10
C LEU A 101 -5.53 -5.21 -11.93
N LYS A 102 -5.55 -6.55 -11.93
CA LYS A 102 -4.54 -7.40 -12.54
C LYS A 102 -5.06 -8.19 -13.74
#